data_AF-A0A5P2G2P7-F1
#
_entry.id   AF-A0A5P2G2P7-F1
#
_cell.length_a   1.000
_cell.length_b   1.000
_cell.length_c   1.000
_cell.angle_alpha   90.00
_cell.angle_beta   90.00
_cell.angle_gamma   90.00
#
_symmetry.space_group_name_H-M   'P 1'
#
loop_
_entity.id
_entity.type
_entity.pdbx_description
1 polymer ?
#
loop_
_entity_poly.entity_id
_entity_poly.type
_entity_poly.pdbx_seq_one_letter_code
_entity_poly.pdbx_strand_id
1 'polypeptide(L)'
;MTPTEKLKLIMAEQYVSEDGDEYKVELKEGLTDQQIDELAKALPTGQISTEIIALLKFASGFEFYGLEEVTFDGIGQFGFEDFFPNSVQLAGDGFGNYWILDVDKNGNWGNVFYVCHDPAVIVKHSDNLTQFIEHVNDFGKNGNSSNLDIIHEKVVFDIWQKDNGFIELDSARQSNDTTLKNFALSLPDNFVIADLRNKPIRSGFAWGKFGPNIDEAKRHETELIWGIEKLEKKGFLSKLFGRR
;
A
#
# COMPACT_ATOMS: atom_id res chain seq x y z
N MET A 1 12.78 -10.37 -14.38
CA MET A 1 11.47 -10.76 -14.94
C MET A 1 10.57 -9.55 -14.86
N THR A 2 9.81 -9.28 -15.91
CA THR A 2 8.74 -8.29 -15.92
C THR A 2 7.49 -8.84 -15.19
N PRO A 3 6.52 -8.00 -14.79
CA PRO A 3 5.24 -8.45 -14.27
C PRO A 3 4.53 -9.43 -15.22
N THR A 4 4.54 -9.15 -16.53
CA THR A 4 3.91 -10.01 -17.54
C THR A 4 4.57 -11.38 -17.63
N GLU A 5 5.90 -11.44 -17.54
CA GLU A 5 6.63 -12.72 -17.49
C GLU A 5 6.27 -13.51 -16.23
N LYS A 6 6.18 -12.82 -15.07
CA LYS A 6 5.79 -13.48 -13.82
C LYS A 6 4.35 -13.97 -13.87
N LEU A 7 3.43 -13.18 -14.41
CA LEU A 7 2.02 -13.56 -14.60
C LEU A 7 1.89 -14.81 -15.48
N LYS A 8 2.65 -14.90 -16.58
CA LYS A 8 2.67 -16.11 -17.42
C LYS A 8 3.15 -17.36 -16.68
N LEU A 9 4.05 -17.22 -15.71
CA LEU A 9 4.49 -18.35 -14.90
C LEU A 9 3.37 -18.85 -13.98
N ILE A 10 2.64 -17.94 -13.32
CA ILE A 10 1.58 -18.35 -12.37
C ILE A 10 0.38 -19.00 -13.10
N MET A 11 0.13 -18.65 -14.36
CA MET A 11 -0.90 -19.31 -15.18
C MET A 11 -0.62 -20.80 -15.45
N ALA A 12 0.64 -21.21 -15.40
CA ALA A 12 1.03 -22.61 -15.59
C ALA A 12 0.91 -23.44 -14.31
N GLU A 13 0.71 -22.79 -13.18
CA GLU A 13 0.58 -23.43 -11.87
C GLU A 13 -0.82 -24.00 -11.68
N GLN A 14 -0.94 -24.87 -10.68
CA GLN A 14 -2.19 -25.42 -10.19
C GLN A 14 -2.17 -25.32 -8.68
N TYR A 15 -3.27 -24.83 -8.13
CA TYR A 15 -3.43 -24.56 -6.70
C TYR A 15 -4.56 -25.40 -6.14
N VAL A 16 -4.65 -25.43 -4.81
CA VAL A 16 -5.71 -26.11 -4.06
C VAL A 16 -6.35 -25.10 -3.13
N SER A 17 -7.67 -24.97 -3.16
CA SER A 17 -8.43 -24.08 -2.28
C SER A 17 -8.51 -24.62 -0.86
N GLU A 18 -9.06 -23.84 0.06
CA GLU A 18 -9.31 -24.27 1.44
C GLU A 18 -10.28 -25.45 1.52
N ASP A 19 -11.21 -25.57 0.57
CA ASP A 19 -12.16 -26.68 0.45
C ASP A 19 -11.54 -27.93 -0.20
N GLY A 20 -10.29 -27.84 -0.67
CA GLY A 20 -9.58 -28.91 -1.34
C GLY A 20 -9.80 -28.99 -2.86
N ASP A 21 -10.47 -27.99 -3.44
CA ASP A 21 -10.73 -27.94 -4.87
C ASP A 21 -9.51 -27.42 -5.63
N GLU A 22 -9.18 -28.09 -6.73
CA GLU A 22 -8.11 -27.67 -7.62
C GLU A 22 -8.56 -26.49 -8.48
N TYR A 23 -7.74 -25.45 -8.57
CA TYR A 23 -8.02 -24.30 -9.42
C TYR A 23 -6.76 -23.76 -10.10
N LYS A 24 -6.97 -22.90 -11.10
CA LYS A 24 -5.92 -22.16 -11.81
C LYS A 24 -6.29 -20.69 -11.86
N VAL A 25 -5.29 -19.87 -12.10
CA VAL A 25 -5.48 -18.44 -12.33
C VAL A 25 -6.28 -18.23 -13.61
N GLU A 26 -7.33 -17.43 -13.52
CA GLU A 26 -8.14 -17.00 -14.67
C GLU A 26 -7.83 -15.53 -14.97
N LEU A 27 -7.37 -15.22 -16.18
CA LEU A 27 -7.03 -13.85 -16.55
C LEU A 27 -8.29 -13.03 -16.87
N LYS A 28 -8.30 -11.78 -16.43
CA LYS A 28 -9.24 -10.78 -16.94
C LYS A 28 -8.82 -10.34 -18.34
N GLU A 29 -9.79 -9.91 -19.15
CA GLU A 29 -9.54 -9.46 -20.51
C GLU A 29 -8.50 -8.32 -20.53
N GLY A 30 -7.57 -8.38 -21.48
CA GLY A 30 -6.61 -7.31 -21.70
C GLY A 30 -7.28 -6.03 -22.18
N LEU A 31 -6.65 -4.90 -21.91
CA LEU A 31 -7.14 -3.58 -22.29
C LEU A 31 -6.75 -3.20 -23.72
N THR A 32 -7.65 -2.47 -24.39
CA THR A 32 -7.37 -1.81 -25.66
C THR A 32 -6.47 -0.59 -25.48
N ASP A 33 -5.83 -0.13 -26.56
CA ASP A 33 -5.04 1.11 -26.56
C ASP A 33 -5.84 2.30 -26.04
N GLN A 34 -7.11 2.43 -26.44
CA GLN A 34 -7.97 3.51 -25.99
C GLN A 34 -8.25 3.46 -24.48
N GLN A 35 -8.48 2.27 -23.91
CA GLN A 35 -8.67 2.11 -22.47
C GLN A 35 -7.41 2.46 -21.69
N ILE A 36 -6.24 2.05 -22.20
CA ILE A 36 -4.94 2.38 -21.60
C ILE A 36 -4.68 3.88 -21.64
N ASP A 37 -4.98 4.55 -22.76
CA ASP A 37 -4.86 6.00 -22.89
C ASP A 37 -5.79 6.73 -21.90
N GLU A 38 -6.98 6.20 -21.66
CA GLU A 38 -7.92 6.77 -20.69
C GLU A 38 -7.44 6.60 -19.25
N LEU A 39 -6.91 5.42 -18.91
CA LEU A 39 -6.28 5.15 -17.61
C LEU A 39 -5.08 6.05 -17.35
N ALA A 40 -4.24 6.27 -18.38
CA ALA A 40 -3.02 7.06 -18.25
C ALA A 40 -3.32 8.50 -17.80
N LYS A 41 -4.46 9.08 -18.17
CA LYS A 41 -4.89 10.42 -17.78
C LYS A 41 -5.06 10.61 -16.27
N ALA A 42 -5.29 9.53 -15.53
CA ALA A 42 -5.41 9.56 -14.08
C ALA A 42 -4.06 9.52 -13.35
N LEU A 43 -2.95 9.31 -14.07
CA LEU A 43 -1.60 9.30 -13.50
C LEU A 43 -0.95 10.70 -13.55
N PRO A 44 0.00 11.00 -12.64
CA PRO A 44 0.68 12.31 -12.56
C PRO A 44 1.26 12.82 -13.88
N THR A 45 1.78 11.92 -14.70
CA THR A 45 2.46 12.26 -15.96
C THR A 45 1.57 12.11 -17.18
N GLY A 46 0.34 11.60 -17.03
CA GLY A 46 -0.50 11.24 -18.17
C GLY A 46 0.05 10.05 -18.98
N GLN A 47 1.00 9.28 -18.42
CA GLN A 47 1.74 8.24 -19.15
C GLN A 47 1.86 6.95 -18.34
N ILE A 48 1.80 5.82 -19.03
CA ILE A 48 2.07 4.48 -18.50
C ILE A 48 3.34 3.94 -19.17
N SER A 49 4.22 3.31 -18.40
CA SER A 49 5.45 2.74 -18.96
C SER A 49 5.16 1.60 -19.95
N THR A 50 6.05 1.39 -20.92
CA THR A 50 5.87 0.35 -21.95
C THR A 50 5.72 -1.05 -21.37
N GLU A 51 6.39 -1.33 -20.25
CA GLU A 51 6.29 -2.58 -19.51
C GLU A 51 4.87 -2.78 -18.94
N ILE A 52 4.29 -1.75 -18.33
CA ILE A 52 2.93 -1.82 -17.77
C ILE A 52 1.88 -1.81 -18.89
N ILE A 53 2.09 -1.09 -20.00
CA ILE A 53 1.23 -1.19 -21.20
C ILE A 53 1.19 -2.63 -21.70
N ALA A 54 2.35 -3.30 -21.77
CA ALA A 54 2.42 -4.70 -22.20
C ALA A 54 1.69 -5.64 -21.23
N LEU A 55 1.73 -5.37 -19.92
CA LEU A 55 0.94 -6.09 -18.92
C LEU A 55 -0.56 -5.88 -19.14
N LEU A 56 -1.02 -4.62 -19.19
CA LEU A 56 -2.44 -4.29 -19.31
C LEU A 56 -3.07 -4.83 -20.60
N LYS A 57 -2.33 -4.82 -21.72
CA LYS A 57 -2.77 -5.46 -22.97
C LYS A 57 -2.86 -6.98 -22.87
N PHE A 58 -2.02 -7.58 -22.04
CA PHE A 58 -2.02 -9.03 -21.83
C PHE A 58 -3.17 -9.45 -20.91
N ALA A 59 -3.39 -8.73 -19.82
CA ALA A 59 -4.51 -8.89 -18.90
C ALA A 59 -4.68 -7.62 -18.06
N SER A 60 -5.92 -7.19 -17.80
CA SER A 60 -6.18 -6.12 -16.82
C SER A 60 -6.04 -6.59 -15.37
N GLY A 61 -5.95 -7.90 -15.15
CA GLY A 61 -5.91 -8.52 -13.84
C GLY A 61 -6.11 -10.03 -13.95
N PHE A 62 -6.39 -10.68 -12.82
CA PHE A 62 -6.69 -12.09 -12.76
C PHE A 62 -7.47 -12.45 -11.48
N GLU A 63 -8.28 -13.51 -11.56
CA GLU A 63 -8.97 -14.08 -10.40
C GLU A 63 -8.02 -14.97 -9.60
N PHE A 64 -8.09 -14.88 -8.28
CA PHE A 64 -7.26 -15.66 -7.39
C PHE A 64 -7.99 -16.00 -6.09
N TYR A 65 -8.15 -17.29 -5.81
CA TYR A 65 -8.82 -17.74 -4.59
C TYR A 65 -8.11 -17.20 -3.34
N GLY A 66 -8.86 -16.56 -2.45
CA GLY A 66 -8.36 -15.92 -1.23
C GLY A 66 -8.06 -14.42 -1.37
N LEU A 67 -8.03 -13.86 -2.59
CA LEU A 67 -7.97 -12.41 -2.83
C LEU A 67 -9.16 -11.88 -3.64
N GLU A 68 -10.13 -12.76 -3.97
CA GLU A 68 -11.18 -12.56 -4.98
C GLU A 68 -10.60 -12.26 -6.37
N GLU A 69 -9.99 -11.09 -6.55
CA GLU A 69 -9.29 -10.70 -7.76
C GLU A 69 -8.05 -9.84 -7.48
N VAL A 70 -7.11 -9.89 -8.43
CA VAL A 70 -6.01 -8.95 -8.55
C VAL A 70 -6.21 -8.12 -9.83
N THR A 71 -6.18 -6.80 -9.73
CA THR A 71 -6.31 -5.87 -10.84
C THR A 71 -5.04 -5.05 -11.03
N PHE A 72 -4.81 -4.58 -12.25
CA PHE A 72 -3.72 -3.68 -12.60
C PHE A 72 -4.25 -2.33 -13.11
N ASP A 73 -5.56 -2.19 -13.27
CA ASP A 73 -6.24 -1.00 -13.78
C ASP A 73 -7.01 -0.23 -12.70
N GLY A 74 -6.87 -0.60 -11.42
CA GLY A 74 -7.48 0.05 -10.26
C GLY A 74 -6.93 1.45 -9.92
N ILE A 75 -6.58 2.26 -10.92
CA ILE A 75 -6.07 3.62 -10.73
C ILE A 75 -7.17 4.52 -10.14
N GLY A 76 -6.88 5.18 -9.02
CA GLY A 76 -7.80 6.12 -8.38
C GLY A 76 -9.01 5.50 -7.67
N GLN A 77 -8.98 4.19 -7.40
CA GLN A 77 -10.09 3.48 -6.74
C GLN A 77 -9.95 3.36 -5.22
N PHE A 78 -8.78 3.65 -4.65
CA PHE A 78 -8.44 3.32 -3.27
C PHE A 78 -9.05 4.26 -2.21
N GLY A 79 -9.11 5.58 -2.46
CA GLY A 79 -9.81 6.53 -1.59
C GLY A 79 -9.03 7.01 -0.35
N PHE A 80 -7.71 6.77 -0.27
CA PHE A 80 -6.82 7.25 0.81
C PHE A 80 -5.68 8.10 0.22
N GLU A 81 -6.06 9.10 -0.57
CA GLU A 81 -5.12 9.93 -1.34
C GLU A 81 -4.15 10.74 -0.48
N ASP A 82 -4.49 11.04 0.78
CA ASP A 82 -3.58 11.71 1.73
C ASP A 82 -2.35 10.86 2.07
N PHE A 83 -2.50 9.53 2.05
CA PHE A 83 -1.41 8.58 2.23
C PHE A 83 -0.73 8.23 0.91
N PHE A 84 -1.54 8.03 -0.13
CA PHE A 84 -1.09 7.57 -1.44
C PHE A 84 -1.73 8.45 -2.52
N PRO A 85 -1.14 9.62 -2.83
CA PRO A 85 -1.73 10.58 -3.75
C PRO A 85 -2.00 10.04 -5.14
N ASN A 86 -1.20 9.05 -5.56
CA ASN A 86 -1.40 8.34 -6.81
C ASN A 86 -1.12 6.86 -6.54
N SER A 87 -2.11 6.01 -6.83
CA SER A 87 -1.98 4.58 -6.58
C SER A 87 -2.83 3.76 -7.53
N VAL A 88 -2.46 2.49 -7.66
CA VAL A 88 -3.27 1.44 -8.27
C VAL A 88 -3.74 0.53 -7.13
N GLN A 89 -5.05 0.42 -6.90
CA GLN A 89 -5.58 -0.63 -6.05
C GLN A 89 -5.40 -1.96 -6.78
N LEU A 90 -4.61 -2.86 -6.21
CA LEU A 90 -4.32 -4.17 -6.79
C LEU A 90 -5.32 -5.22 -6.33
N ALA A 91 -5.71 -5.22 -5.06
CA ALA A 91 -6.67 -6.19 -4.52
C ALA A 91 -7.35 -5.60 -3.27
N GLY A 92 -8.45 -6.22 -2.86
CA GLY A 92 -9.11 -5.96 -1.59
C GLY A 92 -9.75 -7.23 -1.06
N ASP A 93 -9.90 -7.32 0.26
CA ASP A 93 -10.46 -8.51 0.93
C ASP A 93 -11.96 -8.41 1.23
N GLY A 94 -12.62 -7.32 0.81
CA GLY A 94 -14.03 -7.06 1.11
C GLY A 94 -14.31 -6.60 2.54
N PHE A 95 -13.31 -6.59 3.42
CA PHE A 95 -13.40 -6.15 4.81
C PHE A 95 -12.70 -4.81 5.04
N GLY A 96 -12.41 -4.05 3.97
CA GLY A 96 -11.78 -2.74 4.07
C GLY A 96 -10.26 -2.81 4.14
N ASN A 97 -9.64 -3.94 3.80
CA ASN A 97 -8.20 -4.04 3.64
C ASN A 97 -7.82 -4.14 2.16
N TYR A 98 -6.70 -3.54 1.80
CA TYR A 98 -6.33 -3.35 0.41
C TYR A 98 -4.83 -3.60 0.17
N TRP A 99 -4.52 -4.15 -0.99
CA TRP A 99 -3.17 -4.11 -1.55
C TRP A 99 -3.13 -3.00 -2.59
N ILE A 100 -2.22 -2.05 -2.39
CA ILE A 100 -2.11 -0.87 -3.25
C ILE A 100 -0.69 -0.75 -3.74
N LEU A 101 -0.53 -0.39 -5.00
CA LEU A 101 0.75 -0.02 -5.59
C LEU A 101 0.87 1.49 -5.58
N ASP A 102 1.95 1.99 -4.98
CA ASP A 102 2.29 3.41 -4.93
C ASP A 102 2.85 3.85 -6.29
N VAL A 103 2.34 4.96 -6.82
CA VAL A 103 2.84 5.60 -8.04
C VAL A 103 3.48 6.92 -7.67
N ASP A 104 4.77 7.06 -7.97
CA ASP A 104 5.47 8.31 -7.66
C ASP A 104 5.02 9.47 -8.58
N LYS A 105 5.45 10.69 -8.25
CA LYS A 105 5.12 11.88 -9.05
C LYS A 105 5.60 11.84 -10.50
N ASN A 106 6.56 10.97 -10.82
CA ASN A 106 7.08 10.78 -12.17
C ASN A 106 6.34 9.65 -12.92
N GLY A 107 5.30 9.07 -12.32
CA GLY A 107 4.52 7.98 -12.89
C GLY A 107 5.20 6.60 -12.75
N ASN A 108 6.25 6.48 -11.94
CA ASN A 108 6.90 5.19 -11.72
C ASN A 108 6.07 4.34 -10.76
N TRP A 109 5.82 3.09 -11.16
CA TRP A 109 5.14 2.11 -10.35
C TRP A 109 6.11 1.51 -9.34
N GLY A 110 5.93 1.85 -8.06
CA GLY A 110 6.85 1.56 -6.98
C GLY A 110 6.41 0.39 -6.12
N ASN A 111 6.51 0.59 -4.81
CA ASN A 111 6.26 -0.43 -3.80
C ASN A 111 4.76 -0.77 -3.72
N VAL A 112 4.47 -2.00 -3.30
CA VAL A 112 3.12 -2.39 -2.92
C VAL A 112 3.01 -2.35 -1.40
N PHE A 113 1.91 -1.79 -0.93
CA PHE A 113 1.56 -1.72 0.48
C PHE A 113 0.29 -2.51 0.75
N TYR A 114 0.24 -3.13 1.92
CA TYR A 114 -0.99 -3.62 2.50
C TYR A 114 -1.51 -2.55 3.45
N VAL A 115 -2.74 -2.08 3.23
CA VAL A 115 -3.41 -1.10 4.07
C VAL A 115 -4.56 -1.78 4.77
N CYS A 116 -4.43 -1.91 6.09
CA CYS A 116 -5.44 -2.49 6.96
C CYS A 116 -6.23 -1.39 7.65
N HIS A 117 -7.55 -1.56 7.75
CA HIS A 117 -8.43 -0.61 8.44
C HIS A 117 -8.56 -0.90 9.94
N ASP A 118 -8.54 -2.17 10.38
CA ASP A 118 -8.63 -2.56 11.78
C ASP A 118 -7.78 -3.82 12.11
N PRO A 119 -6.64 -3.67 12.81
CA PRO A 119 -6.10 -2.41 13.29
C PRO A 119 -5.55 -1.54 12.15
N ALA A 120 -5.80 -0.24 12.24
CA ALA A 120 -5.40 0.76 11.25
C ALA A 120 -3.87 0.85 11.07
N VAL A 121 -3.34 0.09 10.11
CA VAL A 121 -1.90 -0.11 9.85
C VAL A 121 -1.61 -0.09 8.35
N ILE A 122 -0.48 0.51 7.96
CA ILE A 122 0.09 0.42 6.61
C ILE A 122 1.36 -0.42 6.71
N VAL A 123 1.51 -1.43 5.86
CA VAL A 123 2.67 -2.32 5.79
C VAL A 123 3.26 -2.30 4.39
N LYS A 124 4.58 -2.13 4.29
CA LYS A 124 5.31 -2.36 3.04
C LYS A 124 5.27 -3.84 2.70
N HIS A 125 4.51 -4.20 1.69
CA HIS A 125 4.27 -5.59 1.30
C HIS A 125 5.37 -6.14 0.38
N SER A 126 5.68 -5.39 -0.69
CA SER A 126 6.72 -5.77 -1.66
C SER A 126 7.33 -4.53 -2.32
N ASP A 127 8.53 -4.69 -2.87
CA ASP A 127 9.31 -3.60 -3.47
C ASP A 127 8.79 -3.17 -4.85
N ASN A 128 8.02 -4.02 -5.53
CA ASN A 128 7.40 -3.73 -6.84
C ASN A 128 6.27 -4.71 -7.18
N LEU A 129 5.59 -4.46 -8.30
CA LEU A 129 4.50 -5.29 -8.82
C LEU A 129 4.93 -6.73 -9.14
N THR A 130 6.11 -6.94 -9.70
CA THR A 130 6.60 -8.29 -10.02
C THR A 130 6.72 -9.14 -8.77
N GLN A 131 7.29 -8.58 -7.70
CA GLN A 131 7.41 -9.27 -6.40
C GLN A 131 6.04 -9.45 -5.73
N PHE A 132 5.09 -8.54 -5.95
CA PHE A 132 3.71 -8.76 -5.50
C PHE A 132 3.08 -10.00 -6.15
N ILE A 133 3.16 -10.13 -7.48
CA ILE A 133 2.65 -11.30 -8.21
C ILE A 133 3.36 -12.59 -7.73
N GLU A 134 4.65 -12.49 -7.39
CA GLU A 134 5.38 -13.58 -6.76
C GLU A 134 4.81 -13.98 -5.39
N HIS A 135 4.49 -13.02 -4.54
CA HIS A 135 3.90 -13.27 -3.23
C HIS A 135 2.47 -13.83 -3.33
N VAL A 136 1.68 -13.47 -4.36
CA VAL A 136 0.37 -14.09 -4.62
C VAL A 136 0.54 -15.57 -5.00
N ASN A 137 1.51 -15.89 -5.86
CA ASN A 137 1.84 -17.28 -6.18
C ASN A 137 2.32 -18.07 -4.95
N ASP A 138 3.16 -17.45 -4.12
CA ASP A 138 3.63 -18.02 -2.86
C ASP A 138 2.44 -18.33 -1.93
N PHE A 139 1.45 -17.44 -1.86
CA PHE A 139 0.22 -17.68 -1.11
C PHE A 139 -0.56 -18.89 -1.63
N GLY A 140 -0.77 -19.03 -2.94
CA GLY A 140 -1.45 -20.21 -3.48
C GLY A 140 -0.72 -21.53 -3.20
N LYS A 141 0.62 -21.51 -3.09
CA LYS A 141 1.42 -22.72 -2.85
C LYS A 141 1.59 -23.06 -1.36
N ASN A 142 1.72 -22.03 -0.54
CA ASN A 142 2.20 -22.14 0.84
C ASN A 142 1.19 -21.64 1.88
N GLY A 143 0.05 -21.09 1.45
CA GLY A 143 -1.06 -20.63 2.28
C GLY A 143 -0.57 -19.73 3.43
N ASN A 144 -0.82 -20.20 4.65
CA ASN A 144 -0.53 -19.47 5.90
C ASN A 144 0.96 -19.18 6.19
N SER A 145 1.87 -19.79 5.45
CA SER A 145 3.31 -19.54 5.58
C SER A 145 3.83 -18.54 4.56
N SER A 146 2.97 -18.07 3.66
CA SER A 146 3.31 -17.11 2.63
C SER A 146 3.52 -15.70 3.17
N ASN A 147 4.17 -14.85 2.38
CA ASN A 147 4.33 -13.45 2.75
C ASN A 147 3.00 -12.72 2.95
N LEU A 148 2.00 -13.03 2.12
CA LEU A 148 0.70 -12.38 2.13
C LEU A 148 -0.04 -12.65 3.44
N ASP A 149 -0.18 -13.92 3.81
CA ASP A 149 -0.87 -14.33 5.02
C ASP A 149 -0.12 -13.87 6.29
N ILE A 150 1.21 -13.97 6.31
CA ILE A 150 2.02 -13.49 7.43
C ILE A 150 1.80 -11.98 7.66
N ILE A 151 1.65 -11.20 6.60
CA ILE A 151 1.35 -9.77 6.75
C ILE A 151 -0.03 -9.58 7.36
N HIS A 152 -1.04 -10.23 6.78
CA HIS A 152 -2.44 -10.15 7.18
C HIS A 152 -2.65 -10.56 8.65
N GLU A 153 -2.15 -11.74 9.04
CA GLU A 153 -2.47 -12.39 10.32
C GLU A 153 -1.53 -11.99 11.47
N LYS A 154 -0.31 -11.53 11.18
CA LYS A 154 0.72 -11.34 12.21
C LYS A 154 1.35 -9.96 12.22
N VAL A 155 1.89 -9.52 11.09
CA VAL A 155 2.69 -8.29 11.03
C VAL A 155 1.84 -7.08 11.41
N VAL A 156 0.60 -7.02 10.95
CA VAL A 156 -0.37 -5.98 11.28
C VAL A 156 -0.53 -5.82 12.80
N PHE A 157 -0.76 -6.93 13.52
CA PHE A 157 -0.90 -6.90 14.97
C PHE A 157 0.41 -6.57 15.69
N ASP A 158 1.54 -7.09 15.20
CA ASP A 158 2.86 -6.79 15.76
C ASP A 158 3.16 -5.28 15.67
N ILE A 159 2.89 -4.64 14.53
CA ILE A 159 3.03 -3.19 14.36
C ILE A 159 2.06 -2.44 15.29
N TRP A 160 0.79 -2.82 15.32
CA TRP A 160 -0.21 -2.14 16.14
C TRP A 160 0.13 -2.16 17.64
N GLN A 161 0.60 -3.30 18.14
CA GLN A 161 0.77 -3.56 19.57
C GLN A 161 2.18 -3.22 20.09
N LYS A 162 3.23 -3.50 19.31
CA LYS A 162 4.62 -3.52 19.81
C LYS A 162 5.48 -2.41 19.23
N ASP A 163 5.38 -2.18 17.92
CA ASP A 163 6.24 -1.24 17.19
C ASP A 163 5.38 -0.43 16.22
N ASN A 164 4.83 0.69 16.71
CA ASN A 164 3.90 1.52 15.94
C ASN A 164 4.53 2.17 14.70
N GLY A 165 5.83 1.98 14.45
CA GLY A 165 6.52 2.41 13.25
C GLY A 165 6.84 3.90 13.19
N PHE A 166 6.68 4.63 14.30
CA PHE A 166 6.83 6.08 14.32
C PHE A 166 8.17 6.56 14.88
N ILE A 167 8.65 7.63 14.28
CA ILE A 167 9.77 8.45 14.71
C ILE A 167 9.18 9.72 15.34
N GLU A 168 9.65 10.06 16.54
CA GLU A 168 9.28 11.33 17.19
C GLU A 168 9.80 12.52 16.39
N LEU A 169 8.98 13.55 16.26
CA LEU A 169 9.23 14.68 15.36
C LEU A 169 10.54 15.41 15.69
N ASP A 170 10.82 15.64 16.97
CA ASP A 170 12.06 16.29 17.41
C ASP A 170 13.31 15.48 17.04
N SER A 171 13.24 14.15 17.14
CA SER A 171 14.33 13.26 16.70
C SER A 171 14.54 13.37 15.19
N ALA A 172 13.47 13.43 14.40
CA ALA A 172 13.55 13.60 12.95
C ALA A 172 14.12 14.97 12.55
N ARG A 173 13.74 16.05 13.24
CA ARG A 173 14.29 17.42 13.03
C ARG A 173 15.78 17.53 13.34
N GLN A 174 16.29 16.66 14.22
CA GLN A 174 17.71 16.58 14.58
C GLN A 174 18.49 15.56 13.72
N SER A 175 17.82 14.88 12.78
CA SER A 175 18.45 13.87 11.93
C SER A 175 19.55 14.46 11.05
N ASN A 176 20.58 13.65 10.79
CA ASN A 176 21.60 13.94 9.77
C ASN A 176 21.11 13.63 8.35
N ASP A 177 19.98 12.91 8.21
CA ASP A 177 19.29 12.75 6.94
C ASP A 177 18.56 14.05 6.60
N THR A 178 19.12 14.80 5.66
CA THR A 178 18.60 16.11 5.24
C THR A 178 17.16 16.03 4.72
N THR A 179 16.78 14.95 4.04
CA THR A 179 15.43 14.76 3.51
C THR A 179 14.43 14.57 4.65
N LEU A 180 14.73 13.66 5.59
CA LEU A 180 13.91 13.44 6.78
C LEU A 180 13.79 14.71 7.63
N LYS A 181 14.93 15.39 7.84
CA LYS A 181 14.98 16.63 8.62
C LYS A 181 14.13 17.74 8.00
N ASN A 182 14.27 17.98 6.69
CA ASN A 182 13.52 19.03 6.01
C ASN A 182 12.03 18.73 6.01
N PHE A 183 11.63 17.47 5.80
CA PHE A 183 10.24 17.06 5.94
C PHE A 183 9.73 17.29 7.38
N ALA A 184 10.49 16.89 8.40
CA ALA A 184 10.10 17.10 9.79
C ALA A 184 10.00 18.57 10.20
N LEU A 185 10.80 19.45 9.60
CA LEU A 185 10.74 20.90 9.83
C LEU A 185 9.55 21.58 9.15
N SER A 186 8.94 20.96 8.14
CA SER A 186 7.73 21.50 7.50
C SER A 186 6.44 21.13 8.23
N LEU A 187 6.50 20.18 9.18
CA LEU A 187 5.35 19.69 9.93
C LEU A 187 5.15 20.47 11.25
N PRO A 188 3.89 20.70 11.66
CA PRO A 188 3.55 21.20 12.99
C PRO A 188 4.02 20.27 14.12
N ASP A 189 4.14 20.81 15.34
CA ASP A 189 4.71 20.10 16.49
C ASP A 189 3.90 18.88 16.96
N ASN A 190 2.62 18.81 16.59
CA ASN A 190 1.73 17.70 16.97
C ASN A 190 1.82 16.51 15.99
N PHE A 191 2.83 16.42 15.13
CA PHE A 191 2.98 15.29 14.20
C PHE A 191 3.96 14.23 14.73
N VAL A 192 3.87 13.02 14.17
CA VAL A 192 4.96 12.02 14.14
C VAL A 192 5.25 11.60 12.73
N ILE A 193 6.41 10.97 12.52
CA ILE A 193 6.85 10.58 11.19
C ILE A 193 6.92 9.06 11.08
N ALA A 194 6.42 8.52 9.98
CA ALA A 194 6.75 7.18 9.52
C ALA A 194 7.72 7.28 8.32
N ASP A 195 8.79 6.50 8.32
CA ASP A 195 9.80 6.47 7.24
C ASP A 195 10.10 5.03 6.84
N LEU A 196 9.73 4.68 5.61
CA LEU A 196 9.88 3.35 5.02
C LEU A 196 10.92 3.26 3.91
N ARG A 197 11.66 4.34 3.60
CA ARG A 197 12.60 4.39 2.45
C ARG A 197 13.61 3.25 2.45
N ASN A 198 14.19 2.94 3.61
CA ASN A 198 15.22 1.91 3.78
C ASN A 198 14.75 0.77 4.69
N LYS A 199 13.43 0.53 4.74
CA LYS A 199 12.85 -0.52 5.57
C LYS A 199 12.60 -1.78 4.74
N PRO A 200 12.84 -2.98 5.33
CA PRO A 200 12.52 -4.23 4.65
C PRO A 200 11.00 -4.38 4.48
N ILE A 201 10.60 -5.28 3.58
CA ILE A 201 9.22 -5.78 3.53
C ILE A 201 8.77 -6.22 4.93
N ARG A 202 7.46 -6.14 5.20
CA ARG A 202 6.83 -6.35 6.52
C ARG A 202 7.13 -5.27 7.56
N SER A 203 7.79 -4.18 7.19
CA SER A 203 7.83 -2.97 8.02
C SER A 203 6.61 -2.11 7.74
N GLY A 204 6.17 -1.33 8.71
CA GLY A 204 4.99 -0.49 8.54
C GLY A 204 4.79 0.47 9.70
N PHE A 205 3.62 1.09 9.76
CA PHE A 205 3.26 2.02 10.82
C PHE A 205 1.74 2.02 11.08
N ALA A 206 1.36 2.31 12.32
CA ALA A 206 -0.02 2.25 12.79
C ALA A 206 -0.73 3.59 12.58
N TRP A 207 -1.18 3.88 11.35
CA TRP A 207 -1.74 5.19 10.99
C TRP A 207 -2.95 5.62 11.84
N GLY A 208 -3.81 4.69 12.27
CA GLY A 208 -4.96 5.03 13.11
C GLY A 208 -4.65 5.10 14.61
N LYS A 209 -3.39 5.02 15.03
CA LYS A 209 -3.00 5.01 16.45
C LYS A 209 -3.46 6.24 17.21
N PHE A 210 -3.57 7.38 16.53
CA PHE A 210 -3.94 8.67 17.10
C PHE A 210 -5.38 9.10 16.81
N GLY A 211 -6.16 8.24 16.16
CA GLY A 211 -7.56 8.49 15.80
C GLY A 211 -7.83 8.21 14.32
N PRO A 212 -9.10 8.29 13.90
CA PRO A 212 -9.52 7.93 12.54
C PRO A 212 -9.36 9.06 11.52
N ASN A 213 -8.87 10.25 11.91
CA ASN A 213 -8.78 11.40 11.02
C ASN A 213 -7.62 11.21 10.04
N ILE A 214 -7.94 10.68 8.85
CA ILE A 214 -7.00 10.43 7.75
C ILE A 214 -6.61 11.74 7.05
N ASP A 215 -7.52 12.71 6.98
CA ASP A 215 -7.39 13.99 6.26
C ASP A 215 -6.20 14.87 6.67
N GLU A 216 -5.55 14.54 7.80
CA GLU A 216 -4.41 15.29 8.35
C GLU A 216 -3.08 14.57 8.12
N ALA A 217 -3.08 13.40 7.47
CA ALA A 217 -1.87 12.74 7.03
C ALA A 217 -1.17 13.57 5.96
N LYS A 218 0.15 13.66 6.04
CA LYS A 218 0.97 14.38 5.06
C LYS A 218 2.00 13.45 4.46
N ARG A 219 1.94 13.26 3.15
CA ARG A 219 2.92 12.48 2.40
C ARG A 219 4.05 13.37 1.87
N HIS A 220 5.31 12.96 2.05
CA HIS A 220 6.41 13.57 1.31
C HIS A 220 6.22 13.38 -0.20
N GLU A 221 6.49 14.41 -1.02
CA GLU A 221 6.13 14.45 -2.45
C GLU A 221 6.69 13.30 -3.31
N THR A 222 7.84 12.73 -2.90
CA THR A 222 8.57 11.71 -3.69
C THR A 222 9.09 10.54 -2.89
N GLU A 223 9.05 10.63 -1.56
CA GLU A 223 9.79 9.71 -0.71
C GLU A 223 8.83 8.92 0.13
N LEU A 224 9.25 7.73 0.55
CA LEU A 224 8.48 6.87 1.44
C LEU A 224 8.45 7.39 2.89
N ILE A 225 8.11 8.65 3.09
CA ILE A 225 7.95 9.32 4.39
C ILE A 225 6.52 9.87 4.52
N TRP A 226 5.91 9.70 5.69
CA TRP A 226 4.60 10.24 6.05
C TRP A 226 4.69 10.98 7.38
N GLY A 227 3.93 12.06 7.52
CA GLY A 227 3.64 12.74 8.77
C GLY A 227 2.22 12.40 9.20
N ILE A 228 2.04 11.92 10.43
CA ILE A 228 0.74 11.57 11.01
C ILE A 228 0.46 12.52 12.16
N GLU A 229 -0.69 13.19 12.12
CA GLU A 229 -1.10 14.07 13.19
C GLU A 229 -1.43 13.26 14.46
N LYS A 230 -0.84 13.65 15.58
CA LYS A 230 -1.28 13.26 16.91
C LYS A 230 -2.43 14.18 17.29
N LEU A 231 -3.66 13.66 17.26
CA LEU A 231 -4.78 14.37 17.88
C LEU A 231 -4.47 14.50 19.37
N GLU A 232 -4.22 15.73 19.82
CA GLU A 232 -4.20 16.02 21.25
C GLU A 232 -5.56 15.64 21.81
N LYS A 233 -5.61 14.61 22.67
CA LYS A 233 -6.80 14.33 23.46
C LYS A 233 -7.04 15.56 24.31
N LYS A 234 -7.94 16.46 23.86
CA LYS A 234 -8.47 17.55 24.67
C LYS A 234 -9.00 16.92 25.94
N GLY A 235 -8.21 16.99 27.02
CA GLY A 235 -8.54 16.36 28.28
C GLY A 235 -9.91 16.85 28.72
N PHE A 236 -10.67 15.99 29.40
CA PHE A 236 -12.01 16.30 29.91
C PHE A 236 -12.08 17.66 30.64
N LEU A 237 -10.97 18.11 31.24
CA LEU A 237 -10.83 19.40 31.93
C LEU A 237 -10.75 20.61 30.98
N SER A 238 -10.21 20.47 29.76
CA SER A 238 -10.16 21.58 28.77
C SER A 238 -11.56 21.98 28.29
N LYS A 239 -12.52 21.03 28.25
CA LYS A 239 -13.93 21.30 27.95
C LYS A 239 -14.68 21.97 29.11
N LEU A 240 -14.20 21.82 30.35
CA LEU A 240 -14.80 22.42 31.55
C LEU A 240 -14.29 23.83 31.85
N PHE A 241 -13.08 24.17 31.42
CA PHE A 241 -12.45 25.47 31.71
C PHE A 241 -12.27 26.40 30.50
N GLY A 242 -12.66 25.97 29.29
CA GLY A 242 -12.53 26.73 28.04
C GLY A 242 -13.62 27.78 27.77
N ARG A 243 -14.35 28.26 28.78
CA ARG A 243 -15.22 29.45 28.67
C ARG A 243 -14.76 30.52 29.64
N ARG A 244 -13.88 31.40 29.15
CA ARG A 244 -13.86 32.83 29.49
C ARG A 244 -13.56 33.62 28.24
#